data_AF-A0A9N8ZNK8-F1
#
_entry.id   AF-A0A9N8ZNK8-F1
#
_cell.length_a   1.000
_cell.length_b   1.000
_cell.length_c   1.000
_cell.angle_alpha   90.00
_cell.angle_beta   90.00
_cell.angle_gamma   90.00
#
_symmetry.space_group_name_H-M   'P 1'
#
loop_
_entity.id
_entity.type
_entity.pdbx_description
1 polymer ?
#
loop_
_entity_poly.entity_id
_entity_poly.type
_entity_poly.pdbx_seq_one_letter_code
_entity_poly.pdbx_strand_id
1 'polypeptide(L)'
;MTCAFKVVLALVALVAVVRAAEYNITTQGLKFVPASLDVKPGDKVTWTSNSTHSVVQSDQDDCTPSTGENAFKSGGNLKPEGYSYTIPSDAKPGKLYYFCGVSGHCAAGMKAVLVVADGGNSSSTNTSSTSPTNANASTTSAPTASNTKSSSADNLKRSFEETILNIKA
;
A
#
# COMPACT_ATOMS: atom_id res chain seq x y z
N MET A 1 -15.69 43.82 -56.83
CA MET A 1 -16.76 43.71 -55.83
C MET A 1 -16.56 42.42 -55.04
N THR A 2 -16.14 42.59 -53.78
CA THR A 2 -16.15 41.67 -52.63
C THR A 2 -15.94 40.16 -52.86
N CYS A 3 -14.72 39.70 -52.60
CA CYS A 3 -14.38 38.31 -52.31
C CYS A 3 -14.62 38.06 -50.82
N ALA A 4 -15.73 37.44 -50.45
CA ALA A 4 -16.05 37.13 -49.06
C ALA A 4 -15.44 35.78 -48.66
N PHE A 5 -14.20 35.80 -48.16
CA PHE A 5 -13.63 34.68 -47.44
C PHE A 5 -14.30 34.59 -46.06
N LYS A 6 -15.32 33.74 -45.93
CA LYS A 6 -15.87 33.38 -44.63
C LYS A 6 -14.81 32.55 -43.89
N VAL A 7 -14.09 33.21 -43.00
CA VAL A 7 -13.24 32.54 -41.99
C VAL A 7 -14.19 31.74 -41.10
N VAL A 8 -14.33 30.45 -41.39
CA VAL A 8 -14.94 29.48 -40.46
C VAL A 8 -13.93 29.30 -39.33
N LEU A 9 -14.12 30.04 -38.24
CA LEU A 9 -13.38 29.87 -37.01
C LEU A 9 -13.77 28.50 -36.42
N ALA A 10 -12.95 27.48 -36.69
CA ALA A 10 -13.12 26.15 -36.13
C ALA A 10 -12.92 26.21 -34.61
N LEU A 11 -14.03 26.20 -33.88
CA LEU A 11 -14.07 26.03 -32.43
C LEU A 11 -13.72 24.56 -32.12
N VAL A 12 -12.42 24.26 -32.05
CA VAL A 12 -11.94 22.95 -31.57
C VAL A 12 -12.21 22.90 -30.06
N ALA A 13 -13.35 22.33 -29.70
CA ALA A 13 -13.66 22.02 -28.30
C ALA A 13 -12.62 21.01 -27.80
N LEU A 14 -11.84 21.42 -26.79
CA LEU A 14 -10.84 20.57 -26.15
C LEU A 14 -11.58 19.58 -25.25
N VAL A 15 -11.99 18.44 -25.81
CA VAL A 15 -12.57 17.35 -25.02
C VAL A 15 -11.43 16.72 -24.23
N ALA A 16 -11.33 17.05 -22.95
CA ALA A 16 -10.45 16.34 -22.03
C ALA A 16 -10.97 14.91 -21.88
N VAL A 17 -10.29 13.95 -22.52
CA VAL A 17 -10.60 12.53 -22.35
C VAL A 17 -10.08 12.12 -20.97
N VAL A 18 -10.95 12.11 -19.97
CA VAL A 18 -10.65 11.51 -18.67
C VAL A 18 -10.65 10.00 -18.86
N ARG A 19 -9.47 9.38 -18.79
CA ARG A 19 -9.31 7.92 -18.79
C ARG A 19 -9.11 7.43 -17.37
N ALA A 20 -9.64 6.25 -17.06
CA ALA A 20 -9.30 5.54 -15.83
C ALA A 20 -7.79 5.31 -15.74
N ALA A 21 -7.20 5.52 -14.57
CA ALA A 21 -5.80 5.25 -14.35
C ALA A 21 -5.56 3.75 -14.18
N GLU A 22 -4.38 3.29 -14.59
CA GLU A 22 -3.91 1.94 -14.33
C GLU A 22 -2.73 1.97 -13.37
N TYR A 23 -2.78 1.13 -12.34
CA TYR A 23 -1.74 1.00 -11.33
C TYR A 23 -1.23 -0.43 -11.27
N ASN A 24 0.07 -0.58 -11.05
CA ASN A 24 0.69 -1.87 -10.78
C ASN A 24 1.24 -1.90 -9.35
N ILE A 25 0.79 -2.88 -8.58
CA ILE A 25 1.28 -3.20 -7.24
C ILE A 25 2.14 -4.45 -7.36
N THR A 26 3.39 -4.36 -6.93
CA THR A 26 4.32 -5.48 -6.96
C THR A 26 4.52 -6.05 -5.56
N THR A 27 5.08 -7.25 -5.46
CA THR A 27 5.50 -7.83 -4.18
C THR A 27 7.02 -7.71 -4.02
N GLN A 28 7.47 -7.22 -2.86
CA GLN A 28 8.90 -7.21 -2.49
C GLN A 28 9.04 -7.84 -1.11
N GLY A 29 9.53 -9.08 -1.06
CA GLY A 29 9.46 -9.89 0.16
C GLY A 29 8.02 -10.03 0.65
N LEU A 30 7.79 -9.80 1.94
CA LEU A 30 6.45 -9.86 2.56
C LEU A 30 5.70 -8.52 2.53
N LYS A 31 5.86 -7.74 1.45
CA LYS A 31 5.23 -6.42 1.30
C LYS A 31 4.60 -6.27 -0.07
N PHE A 32 3.44 -5.63 -0.11
CA PHE A 32 2.92 -5.02 -1.32
C PHE A 32 3.58 -3.65 -1.51
N VAL A 33 3.96 -3.32 -2.73
CA VAL A 33 4.63 -2.07 -3.08
C VAL A 33 3.89 -1.41 -4.24
N PRO A 34 3.27 -0.24 -4.02
CA PRO A 34 3.13 0.45 -2.73
C PRO A 34 2.20 -0.29 -1.74
N ALA A 35 2.34 -0.01 -0.45
CA ALA A 35 1.48 -0.57 0.62
C ALA A 35 0.20 0.25 0.85
N SER A 36 0.16 1.49 0.37
CA SER A 36 -1.03 2.34 0.31
C SER A 36 -1.07 2.98 -1.07
N LEU A 37 -2.22 2.92 -1.72
CA LEU A 37 -2.43 3.49 -3.05
C LEU A 37 -3.74 4.26 -3.08
N ASP A 38 -3.68 5.53 -3.45
CA ASP A 38 -4.88 6.32 -3.72
C ASP A 38 -5.44 5.96 -5.09
N VAL A 39 -6.74 5.70 -5.15
CA VAL A 39 -7.47 5.29 -6.36
C VAL A 39 -8.78 6.06 -6.48
N LYS A 40 -9.34 6.13 -7.68
CA LYS A 40 -10.65 6.71 -7.97
C LYS A 40 -11.59 5.65 -8.55
N PRO A 41 -12.92 5.87 -8.47
CA PRO A 41 -13.89 5.06 -9.20
C PRO A 41 -13.51 4.91 -10.67
N GLY A 42 -13.50 3.67 -11.18
CA GLY A 42 -13.11 3.33 -12.54
C GLY A 42 -11.64 2.96 -12.74
N ASP A 43 -10.73 3.28 -11.80
CA ASP A 43 -9.31 2.92 -11.92
C ASP A 43 -9.11 1.39 -11.92
N LYS A 44 -8.07 0.94 -12.62
CA LYS A 44 -7.66 -0.48 -12.63
C LYS A 44 -6.39 -0.66 -11.80
N VAL A 45 -6.43 -1.56 -10.83
CA VAL A 45 -5.26 -1.99 -10.05
C VAL A 45 -4.90 -3.41 -10.46
N THR A 46 -3.63 -3.64 -10.77
CA THR A 46 -3.09 -4.96 -11.08
C THR A 46 -2.02 -5.32 -10.07
N TRP A 47 -2.10 -6.51 -9.48
CA TRP A 47 -1.07 -7.06 -8.60
C TRP A 47 -0.25 -8.08 -9.37
N THR A 48 1.07 -7.89 -9.40
CA THR A 48 2.02 -8.80 -10.06
C THR A 48 3.02 -9.37 -9.04
N SER A 49 3.45 -10.60 -9.27
CA SER A 49 4.47 -11.24 -8.45
C SER A 49 5.25 -12.31 -9.21
N ASN A 50 6.52 -12.44 -8.88
CA ASN A 50 7.39 -13.54 -9.33
C ASN A 50 7.63 -14.58 -8.22
N SER A 51 6.94 -14.47 -7.08
CA SER A 51 7.07 -15.34 -5.91
C SER A 51 5.70 -15.74 -5.35
N THR A 52 5.68 -16.52 -4.28
CA THR A 52 4.44 -17.05 -3.69
C THR A 52 3.70 -15.99 -2.88
N HIS A 53 2.78 -15.29 -3.53
CA HIS A 53 1.87 -14.33 -2.90
C HIS A 53 0.48 -14.43 -3.50
N SER A 54 -0.51 -13.93 -2.78
CA SER A 54 -1.91 -13.85 -3.21
C SER A 54 -2.49 -12.52 -2.76
N VAL A 55 -3.68 -12.19 -3.25
CA VAL A 55 -4.43 -11.00 -2.84
C VAL A 55 -5.80 -11.48 -2.38
N VAL A 56 -6.19 -11.05 -1.18
CA VAL A 56 -7.51 -11.31 -0.60
C VAL A 56 -7.99 -10.02 0.06
N GLN A 57 -9.14 -9.53 -0.35
CA GLN A 57 -9.77 -8.37 0.30
C GLN A 57 -10.18 -8.70 1.75
N SER A 58 -10.02 -7.73 2.64
CA SER A 58 -10.60 -7.72 3.99
C SER A 58 -11.53 -6.51 4.16
N ASP A 59 -12.50 -6.63 5.05
CA ASP A 59 -13.36 -5.52 5.47
C ASP A 59 -12.64 -4.60 6.48
N GLN A 60 -11.56 -5.06 7.10
CA GLN A 60 -10.78 -4.36 8.12
C GLN A 60 -9.28 -4.49 7.85
N ASP A 61 -8.45 -3.76 8.62
CA ASP A 61 -6.98 -3.85 8.53
C ASP A 61 -6.42 -5.11 9.23
N ASP A 62 -6.90 -6.28 8.82
CA ASP A 62 -6.61 -7.58 9.41
C ASP A 62 -6.38 -8.68 8.34
N CYS A 63 -6.34 -9.93 8.79
CA CYS A 63 -6.13 -11.12 7.96
C CYS A 63 -7.43 -11.92 7.71
N THR A 64 -8.58 -11.29 7.91
CA THR A 64 -9.89 -11.93 7.76
C THR A 64 -10.41 -11.67 6.35
N PRO A 65 -10.67 -12.70 5.52
CA PRO A 65 -11.28 -12.48 4.22
C PRO A 65 -12.63 -11.77 4.35
N SER A 66 -12.88 -10.78 3.50
CA SER A 66 -14.20 -10.17 3.38
C SER A 66 -15.25 -11.21 2.96
N THR A 67 -16.45 -11.09 3.52
CA THR A 67 -17.62 -11.89 3.12
C THR A 67 -18.50 -11.18 2.11
N GLY A 68 -18.08 -10.01 1.62
CA GLY A 68 -18.82 -9.26 0.60
C GLY A 68 -18.90 -10.03 -0.72
N GLU A 69 -20.05 -9.98 -1.37
CA GLU A 69 -20.30 -10.70 -2.65
C GLU A 69 -19.31 -10.29 -3.75
N ASN A 70 -18.92 -9.00 -3.76
CA ASN A 70 -18.00 -8.42 -4.74
C ASN A 70 -16.56 -8.29 -4.22
N ALA A 71 -16.21 -9.02 -3.15
CA ALA A 71 -14.88 -8.98 -2.59
C ALA A 71 -13.84 -9.54 -3.57
N PHE A 72 -12.79 -8.79 -3.86
CA PHE A 72 -11.76 -9.21 -4.79
C PHE A 72 -10.80 -10.22 -4.16
N LYS A 73 -10.37 -11.20 -4.94
CA LYS A 73 -9.38 -12.22 -4.56
C LYS A 73 -8.72 -12.82 -5.79
N SER A 74 -7.41 -13.08 -5.71
CA SER A 74 -6.64 -13.67 -6.81
C SER A 74 -6.96 -15.15 -7.07
N GLY A 75 -7.66 -15.82 -6.15
CA GLY A 75 -8.02 -17.24 -6.28
C GLY A 75 -6.83 -18.21 -6.15
N GLY A 76 -5.68 -17.74 -5.70
CA GLY A 76 -4.45 -18.51 -5.58
C GLY A 76 -3.21 -17.64 -5.69
N ASN A 77 -2.06 -18.26 -5.96
CA ASN A 77 -0.83 -17.52 -6.21
C ASN A 77 -0.97 -16.56 -7.39
N LEU A 78 -0.52 -15.32 -7.20
CA LEU A 78 -0.29 -14.36 -8.25
C LEU A 78 0.68 -14.95 -9.27
N LYS A 79 0.45 -14.61 -10.53
CA LYS A 79 1.30 -14.95 -11.65
C LYS A 79 2.02 -13.67 -12.15
N PRO A 80 3.07 -13.80 -12.99
CA PRO A 80 3.75 -12.64 -13.55
C PRO A 80 2.83 -11.74 -14.38
N GLU A 81 1.82 -12.30 -15.07
CA GLU A 81 0.78 -11.53 -15.77
C GLU A 81 -0.15 -10.74 -14.85
N GLY A 82 -0.19 -11.11 -13.57
CA GLY A 82 -0.93 -10.42 -12.52
C GLY A 82 -2.42 -10.77 -12.41
N TYR A 83 -3.01 -10.27 -11.32
CA TYR A 83 -4.45 -10.26 -11.07
C TYR A 83 -4.92 -8.81 -11.12
N SER A 84 -5.98 -8.50 -11.86
CA SER A 84 -6.53 -7.14 -11.93
C SER A 84 -7.88 -7.02 -11.26
N TYR A 85 -8.10 -5.87 -10.63
CA TYR A 85 -9.39 -5.41 -10.12
C TYR A 85 -9.66 -4.00 -10.64
N THR A 86 -10.91 -3.72 -11.01
CA THR A 86 -11.35 -2.36 -11.37
C THR A 86 -12.18 -1.82 -10.23
N ILE A 87 -11.85 -0.61 -9.76
CA ILE A 87 -12.64 0.08 -8.75
C ILE A 87 -14.04 0.35 -9.33
N PRO A 88 -15.13 -0.09 -8.68
CA PRO A 88 -16.48 0.13 -9.17
C PRO A 88 -16.75 1.61 -9.46
N SER A 89 -17.51 1.91 -10.51
CA SER A 89 -17.80 3.30 -10.88
C SER A 89 -18.66 4.04 -9.85
N ASP A 90 -19.39 3.30 -9.02
CA ASP A 90 -20.21 3.78 -7.91
C ASP A 90 -19.51 3.65 -6.54
N ALA A 91 -18.21 3.30 -6.52
CA ALA A 91 -17.44 3.19 -5.29
C ALA A 91 -17.46 4.51 -4.51
N LYS A 92 -17.80 4.40 -3.22
CA LYS A 92 -17.79 5.54 -2.29
C LYS A 92 -16.38 5.75 -1.74
N PRO A 93 -16.07 6.98 -1.29
CA PRO A 93 -14.82 7.25 -0.59
C PRO A 93 -14.66 6.30 0.61
N GLY A 94 -13.46 5.77 0.78
CA GLY A 94 -13.22 4.77 1.82
C GLY A 94 -11.94 4.00 1.62
N LYS A 95 -11.77 2.94 2.41
CA LYS A 95 -10.60 2.08 2.38
C LYS A 95 -11.01 0.67 1.97
N LEU A 96 -10.27 0.11 1.03
CA LEU A 96 -10.33 -1.30 0.67
C LEU A 96 -9.05 -1.96 1.19
N TYR A 97 -9.15 -2.66 2.30
CA TYR A 97 -8.03 -3.41 2.87
C TYR A 97 -7.85 -4.73 2.14
N TYR A 98 -6.60 -5.18 2.04
CA TYR A 98 -6.29 -6.50 1.49
C TYR A 98 -4.99 -7.04 2.05
N PHE A 99 -4.85 -8.35 1.98
CA PHE A 99 -3.70 -9.06 2.52
C PHE A 99 -3.29 -10.23 1.64
N CYS A 100 -2.13 -10.80 1.92
CA CYS A 100 -1.72 -12.06 1.31
C CYS A 100 -2.27 -13.25 2.10
N GLY A 101 -3.10 -14.06 1.45
CA GLY A 101 -3.74 -15.25 2.04
C GLY A 101 -2.82 -16.47 2.15
N VAL A 102 -1.53 -16.37 1.81
CA VAL A 102 -0.57 -17.45 2.08
C VAL A 102 -0.31 -17.53 3.58
N SER A 103 -0.30 -18.75 4.12
CA SER A 103 -0.13 -18.99 5.56
C SER A 103 1.09 -18.27 6.12
N GLY A 104 0.90 -17.53 7.22
CA GLY A 104 1.96 -16.75 7.90
C GLY A 104 2.31 -15.41 7.25
N HIS A 105 2.00 -15.16 5.97
CA HIS A 105 2.41 -13.92 5.28
C HIS A 105 1.70 -12.69 5.84
N CYS A 106 0.37 -12.77 6.03
CA CYS A 106 -0.38 -11.67 6.62
C CYS A 106 0.00 -11.40 8.08
N ALA A 107 0.20 -12.44 8.90
CA ALA A 107 0.65 -12.30 10.29
C ALA A 107 2.03 -11.65 10.40
N ALA A 108 2.88 -11.82 9.38
CA ALA A 108 4.16 -11.13 9.25
C ALA A 108 4.05 -9.70 8.68
N GLY A 109 2.84 -9.18 8.48
CA GLY A 109 2.56 -7.81 8.07
C GLY A 109 2.32 -7.61 6.57
N MET A 110 2.10 -8.68 5.79
CA MET A 110 1.80 -8.57 4.36
C MET A 110 0.33 -8.17 4.11
N LYS A 111 0.05 -6.90 4.38
CA LYS A 111 -1.24 -6.23 4.20
C LYS A 111 -1.05 -4.84 3.62
N ALA A 112 -2.06 -4.33 2.94
CA ALA A 112 -2.03 -3.06 2.26
C ALA A 112 -3.45 -2.51 2.07
N VAL A 113 -3.54 -1.27 1.59
CA VAL A 113 -4.82 -0.55 1.46
C VAL A 113 -4.90 0.19 0.13
N LEU A 114 -6.07 0.12 -0.50
CA LEU A 114 -6.47 1.08 -1.53
C LEU A 114 -7.35 2.14 -0.87
N VAL A 115 -7.01 3.41 -1.04
CA VAL A 115 -7.79 4.54 -0.53
C VAL A 115 -8.59 5.09 -1.69
N VAL A 116 -9.90 4.83 -1.70
CA VAL A 116 -10.81 5.37 -2.70
C VAL A 116 -11.08 6.83 -2.36
N ALA A 117 -10.63 7.73 -3.22
CA ALA A 117 -10.90 9.17 -3.10
C ALA A 117 -12.31 9.51 -3.59
N ASP A 118 -12.81 10.68 -3.20
CA ASP A 118 -14.00 11.26 -3.81
C ASP A 118 -13.85 11.34 -5.33
N GLY A 119 -14.88 10.88 -6.06
CA GLY A 119 -14.98 10.92 -7.52
C GLY A 119 -15.06 12.34 -8.10
N GLY A 120 -14.86 13.37 -7.27
CA GLY A 120 -14.59 14.73 -7.73
C GLY A 120 -13.25 14.77 -8.46
N ASN A 121 -13.22 15.52 -9.55
CA ASN A 121 -12.07 15.76 -10.43
C ASN A 121 -10.92 16.51 -9.71
N SER A 122 -10.36 15.93 -8.65
CA SER A 122 -9.10 16.40 -8.06
C SER A 122 -7.96 15.69 -8.79
N SER A 123 -7.44 16.42 -9.76
CA SER A 123 -6.13 16.22 -10.38
C SER A 123 -5.07 16.20 -9.28
N SER A 124 -4.56 15.02 -8.92
CA SER A 124 -3.38 14.90 -8.08
C SER A 124 -2.15 14.84 -8.98
N THR A 125 -1.42 15.94 -9.04
CA THR A 125 -0.09 16.03 -9.64
C THR A 125 0.84 15.06 -8.91
N ASN A 126 1.31 14.03 -9.62
CA ASN A 126 2.49 13.27 -9.24
C ASN A 126 3.65 14.25 -9.08
N THR A 127 3.95 14.62 -7.84
CA THR A 127 5.14 15.38 -7.51
C THR A 127 6.20 14.39 -7.09
N SER A 128 6.95 13.91 -8.07
CA SER A 128 8.25 13.29 -7.86
C SER A 128 9.14 14.32 -7.16
N SER A 129 9.26 14.24 -5.83
CA SER A 129 10.21 15.05 -5.07
C SER A 129 11.57 14.35 -5.07
N THR A 130 12.40 14.81 -5.99
CA THR A 130 13.85 14.64 -6.04
C THR A 130 14.49 14.97 -4.69
N SER A 131 15.29 14.06 -4.19
CA SER A 131 16.17 14.25 -3.03
C SER A 131 17.28 15.26 -3.33
N PRO A 132 17.57 16.24 -2.46
CA PRO A 132 18.85 16.92 -2.47
C PRO A 132 19.82 16.24 -1.51
N THR A 133 20.90 15.72 -2.08
CA THR A 133 22.17 15.40 -1.42
C THR A 133 22.80 16.68 -0.86
N ASN A 134 23.26 16.69 0.39
CA ASN A 134 24.61 17.20 0.72
C ASN A 134 25.05 16.85 2.15
N ALA A 135 26.36 16.59 2.26
CA ALA A 135 27.04 15.98 3.39
C ALA A 135 27.92 16.98 4.17
N ASN A 136 28.18 16.61 5.44
CA ASN A 136 29.39 16.86 6.24
C ASN A 136 29.68 18.33 6.69
N ALA A 137 30.25 18.70 7.85
CA ALA A 137 30.98 18.04 8.95
C ALA A 137 30.97 19.02 10.16
N SER A 138 30.78 18.60 11.42
CA SER A 138 31.82 18.31 12.44
C SER A 138 32.45 19.51 13.18
N THR A 139 32.24 19.61 14.51
CA THR A 139 33.27 19.61 15.60
C THR A 139 32.62 19.97 16.95
N THR A 140 32.47 19.06 17.94
CA THR A 140 33.39 18.55 18.98
C THR A 140 33.58 19.47 20.20
N SER A 141 33.16 19.00 21.39
CA SER A 141 33.93 19.00 22.66
C SER A 141 33.22 18.17 23.75
N ALA A 142 33.85 17.07 24.17
CA ALA A 142 33.63 16.26 25.38
C ALA A 142 34.65 16.72 26.49
N PRO A 143 34.87 16.09 27.69
CA PRO A 143 34.46 14.79 28.27
C PRO A 143 33.90 14.91 29.73
N THR A 144 33.42 13.89 30.47
CA THR A 144 34.07 12.70 31.09
C THR A 144 32.97 11.90 31.85
N ALA A 145 32.58 10.70 31.42
CA ALA A 145 32.97 9.35 31.90
C ALA A 145 32.64 8.97 33.36
N SER A 146 31.76 7.96 33.53
CA SER A 146 32.06 6.76 34.35
C SER A 146 31.04 5.62 34.11
N ASN A 147 31.60 4.43 33.89
CA ASN A 147 31.01 3.15 33.48
C ASN A 147 29.97 2.56 34.45
N THR A 148 29.09 1.69 33.94
CA THR A 148 28.92 0.31 34.46
C THR A 148 28.35 -0.62 33.39
N LYS A 149 29.08 -1.73 33.24
CA LYS A 149 28.91 -2.92 32.40
C LYS A 149 27.89 -3.86 33.05
N SER A 150 26.91 -4.42 32.31
CA SER A 150 26.54 -5.87 32.34
C SER A 150 25.27 -6.10 31.51
N SER A 151 25.35 -6.74 30.34
CA SER A 151 25.20 -8.19 30.09
C SER A 151 23.75 -8.68 30.06
N SER A 152 23.26 -8.87 28.84
CA SER A 152 22.12 -9.72 28.48
C SER A 152 22.41 -11.19 28.84
N ALA A 153 21.82 -11.72 29.91
CA ALA A 153 21.72 -13.18 30.15
C ALA A 153 20.68 -13.61 31.22
N ASP A 154 20.17 -12.72 32.08
CA ASP A 154 19.48 -13.16 33.31
C ASP A 154 17.94 -13.19 33.28
N ASN A 155 17.27 -12.76 32.20
CA ASN A 155 15.80 -12.67 32.21
C ASN A 155 15.07 -14.00 31.92
N LEU A 156 15.77 -15.05 31.49
CA LEU A 156 15.12 -16.33 31.16
C LEU A 156 14.96 -17.28 32.36
N LYS A 157 15.66 -17.05 33.47
CA LYS A 157 15.59 -17.93 34.66
C LYS A 157 14.51 -17.57 35.67
N ARG A 158 13.88 -16.39 35.55
CA ARG A 158 12.95 -15.88 36.56
C ARG A 158 11.47 -16.13 36.29
N SER A 159 11.14 -16.80 35.18
CA SER A 159 9.76 -17.22 34.86
C SER A 159 9.48 -18.70 35.18
N PHE A 160 10.48 -19.49 35.58
CA PHE A 160 10.31 -20.93 35.82
C PHE A 160 10.14 -21.32 37.30
N GLU A 161 10.44 -20.43 38.26
CA GLU A 161 10.24 -20.72 39.70
C GLU A 161 8.88 -20.28 40.27
N GLU A 162 8.10 -19.44 39.59
CA GLU A 162 6.75 -19.06 40.05
C GLU A 162 5.66 -20.10 39.72
N THR A 163 5.98 -21.14 38.93
CA THR A 163 5.02 -22.20 38.55
C THR A 163 4.99 -23.38 39.54
N ILE A 164 6.02 -23.59 40.37
CA ILE A 164 6.12 -24.78 41.24
C ILE A 164 5.43 -24.58 42.62
N LEU A 165 5.04 -23.35 42.98
CA LEU A 165 4.33 -23.10 44.25
C LEU A 165 2.80 -23.19 44.18
N ASN A 166 2.21 -23.30 42.98
CA ASN A 166 0.75 -23.36 42.80
C ASN A 166 0.16 -24.77 42.57
N ILE A 167 0.96 -25.84 42.77
CA ILE A 167 0.54 -27.25 42.58
C ILE A 167 0.42 -28.01 43.93
N LYS A 168 0.47 -27.31 45.07
CA LYS A 168 0.25 -27.92 46.41
C LYS A 168 -0.84 -27.24 47.23
N ALA A 169 -1.99 -27.00 46.61
CA ALA A 169 -3.26 -26.79 47.30
C ALA A 169 -4.33 -27.69 46.67
#